data_AF-A0A9E2ZEL0-F1
#
_entry.id   AF-A0A9E2ZEL0-F1
#
_cell.length_a   1.000
_cell.length_b   1.000
_cell.length_c   1.000
_cell.angle_alpha   90.00
_cell.angle_beta   90.00
_cell.angle_gamma   90.00
#
_symmetry.space_group_name_H-M   'P 1'
#
loop_
_entity.id
_entity.type
_entity.pdbx_description
1 polymer ?
#
loop_
_entity_poly.entity_id
_entity_poly.type
_entity_poly.pdbx_seq_one_letter_code
_entity_poly.pdbx_strand_id
1 'polypeptide(L)'
;MVACASALSWSGGKDSALAFHVLRNELGSPPEALITTVTAEYERISMHGVRRELLARQACALDVPLVEVEIPATCSNDVYEQRMGQVLAQSPLREARTIAFGDLFLADIRA
;
A
#
# COMPACT_ATOMS: atom_id res chain seq x y z
N MET A 1 5.59 -2.55 -24.98
CA MET A 1 6.01 -3.02 -23.64
C MET A 1 4.75 -3.41 -22.89
N VAL A 2 4.70 -4.63 -22.34
CA VAL A 2 3.61 -5.02 -21.44
C VAL A 2 3.88 -4.29 -20.12
N ALA A 3 2.96 -3.45 -19.65
CA ALA A 3 3.05 -2.85 -18.33
C ALA A 3 3.15 -3.98 -17.30
N CYS A 4 4.16 -3.94 -16.42
CA CYS A 4 4.26 -4.94 -15.35
C CYS A 4 3.23 -4.62 -14.26
N ALA A 5 2.46 -5.63 -13.86
CA ALA A 5 1.56 -5.58 -12.71
C ALA A 5 2.29 -4.99 -11.50
N SER A 6 1.73 -3.93 -10.92
CA SER A 6 2.30 -3.22 -9.78
C SER A 6 1.27 -3.03 -8.67
N ALA A 7 1.72 -3.14 -7.43
CA ALA A 7 0.96 -2.67 -6.27
C ALA A 7 1.49 -1.29 -5.84
N LEU A 8 0.67 -0.50 -5.18
CA LEU A 8 1.07 0.78 -4.60
C LEU A 8 0.97 0.73 -3.08
N SER A 9 2.08 1.01 -2.40
CA SER A 9 2.09 1.30 -0.96
C SER A 9 1.25 2.55 -0.70
N TRP A 10 0.12 2.37 -0.02
CA TRP A 10 -0.90 3.40 0.14
C TRP A 10 -1.05 3.78 1.61
N SER A 11 -0.70 5.01 1.96
CA SER A 11 -0.87 5.54 3.33
C SER A 11 -2.16 6.34 3.51
N GLY A 12 -2.89 6.59 2.42
CA GLY A 12 -4.03 7.51 2.39
C GLY A 12 -3.64 9.00 2.41
N GLY A 13 -2.34 9.30 2.41
CA GLY A 13 -1.81 10.66 2.40
C GLY A 13 -1.58 11.23 1.01
N LYS A 14 -1.16 12.51 0.98
CA LYS A 14 -0.92 13.26 -0.27
C LYS A 14 0.17 12.64 -1.15
N ASP A 15 1.20 12.05 -0.55
CA ASP A 15 2.37 11.56 -1.29
C ASP A 15 2.04 10.24 -2.01
N SER A 16 1.35 9.30 -1.35
CA SER A 16 0.79 8.11 -2.03
C SER A 16 -0.27 8.48 -3.07
N ALA A 17 -1.08 9.51 -2.82
CA ALA A 17 -2.06 10.00 -3.79
C ALA A 17 -1.40 10.62 -5.03
N LEU A 18 -0.29 11.34 -4.85
CA LEU A 18 0.52 11.86 -5.96
C LEU A 18 1.17 10.73 -6.75
N ALA A 19 1.76 9.73 -6.07
CA ALA A 19 2.34 8.57 -6.73
C ALA A 19 1.30 7.81 -7.57
N PHE A 20 0.08 7.62 -7.04
CA PHE A 20 -1.04 7.06 -7.79
C PHE A 20 -1.40 7.89 -9.03
N HIS A 21 -1.47 9.22 -8.89
CA HIS A 21 -1.75 10.13 -10.00
C HIS A 21 -0.73 9.95 -11.13
N VAL A 22 0.57 9.94 -10.80
CA VAL A 22 1.66 9.78 -11.78
C VAL A 22 1.57 8.41 -12.46
N LEU A 23 1.43 7.33 -11.68
CA LEU A 23 1.31 5.96 -12.22
C LEU A 23 0.14 5.84 -13.21
N ARG A 24 -1.04 6.36 -12.84
CA ARG A 24 -2.24 6.25 -13.67
C ARG A 24 -2.23 7.18 -14.87
N ASN A 25 -1.97 8.47 -14.66
CA ASN A 25 -2.27 9.51 -15.64
C ASN A 25 -1.06 9.90 -16.51
N GLU A 26 0.16 9.81 -15.97
CA GLU A 26 1.37 10.21 -16.70
C GLU A 26 2.07 9.01 -17.32
N LEU A 27 2.17 7.91 -16.56
CA LEU A 27 2.83 6.68 -17.01
C LEU A 27 1.88 5.68 -17.67
N GLY A 28 0.57 5.87 -17.55
CA GLY A 28 -0.43 4.96 -18.13
C GLY A 28 -0.36 3.53 -17.57
N SER A 29 0.12 3.38 -16.34
CA SER A 29 0.35 2.10 -15.66
C SER A 29 -0.23 2.15 -14.25
N PRO A 30 -1.57 2.24 -14.09
CA PRO A 30 -2.21 2.26 -12.78
C PRO A 30 -1.85 0.99 -11.98
N PRO A 31 -1.73 1.09 -10.65
CA PRO A 31 -1.52 -0.09 -9.81
C PRO A 31 -2.76 -0.98 -9.81
N GLU A 32 -2.54 -2.29 -9.75
CA GLU A 32 -3.59 -3.32 -9.68
C GLU A 32 -4.13 -3.52 -8.26
N ALA A 33 -3.38 -3.05 -7.26
CA ALA A 33 -3.79 -3.10 -5.87
C ALA A 33 -3.14 -1.97 -5.06
N LEU A 34 -3.83 -1.54 -4.01
CA LEU A 34 -3.28 -0.75 -2.92
C LEU A 34 -2.90 -1.71 -1.79
N ILE A 35 -1.74 -1.50 -1.17
CA ILE A 35 -1.32 -2.22 0.03
C ILE A 35 -1.17 -1.24 1.20
N THR A 36 -1.80 -1.55 2.33
CA THR A 36 -1.78 -0.68 3.52
C THR A 36 -1.70 -1.51 4.79
N THR A 37 -0.83 -1.11 5.72
CA THR A 37 -0.76 -1.71 7.05
C THR A 37 -1.81 -1.09 7.98
N VAL A 38 -2.61 -1.93 8.64
CA VAL A 38 -3.67 -1.52 9.56
C VAL A 38 -3.40 -2.13 10.94
N THR A 39 -3.48 -1.32 11.99
CA THR A 39 -3.43 -1.81 13.36
C THR A 39 -4.82 -2.26 13.78
N ALA A 40 -5.02 -3.57 13.91
CA ALA A 40 -6.36 -4.18 14.04
C ALA A 40 -7.12 -3.70 15.28
N GLU A 41 -6.43 -3.51 16.41
CA GLU A 41 -7.05 -3.10 17.68
C GLU A 41 -7.58 -1.67 17.63
N TYR A 42 -7.06 -0.83 16.73
CA TYR A 42 -7.43 0.58 16.62
C TYR A 42 -8.25 0.91 15.38
N GLU A 43 -8.43 -0.06 14.47
CA GLU A 43 -9.13 0.12 13.19
C GLU A 43 -8.59 1.34 12.43
N ARG A 44 -7.25 1.44 12.35
CA ARG A 44 -6.54 2.58 11.78
C ARG A 44 -5.31 2.17 10.99
N ILE A 45 -5.00 2.94 9.94
CA ILE A 45 -3.71 2.89 9.25
C ILE A 45 -2.60 3.14 10.29
N SER A 46 -1.61 2.24 10.31
CA SER A 46 -0.45 2.37 11.19
C SER A 46 0.32 3.67 10.91
N MET A 47 1.01 4.22 11.92
CA MET A 47 1.75 5.51 11.87
C MET A 47 0.91 6.80 11.75
N HIS A 48 -0.10 6.85 10.88
CA HIS A 48 -0.86 8.08 10.60
C HIS A 48 -2.21 8.16 11.30
N GLY A 49 -2.70 7.05 11.86
CA GLY A 49 -3.93 7.03 12.64
C GLY A 49 -5.20 7.32 11.83
N VAL A 50 -5.14 7.23 10.49
CA VAL A 50 -6.31 7.39 9.62
C VAL A 50 -7.26 6.21 9.83
N ARG A 51 -8.57 6.46 9.94
CA ARG A 51 -9.58 5.40 10.17
C ARG A 51 -9.63 4.43 8.99
N ARG A 52 -9.73 3.12 9.29
CA ARG A 52 -9.89 2.05 8.28
C ARG A 52 -11.07 2.29 7.34
N GLU A 53 -12.17 2.84 7.85
CA GLU A 53 -13.32 3.21 7.01
C GLU A 53 -12.96 4.28 5.96
N LEU A 54 -12.14 5.28 6.31
CA LEU A 54 -11.71 6.29 5.35
C LEU A 54 -10.76 5.68 4.32
N LEU A 55 -9.87 4.77 4.73
CA LEU A 55 -9.01 4.01 3.81
C LEU A 55 -9.85 3.25 2.78
N ALA A 56 -10.86 2.50 3.23
CA ALA A 56 -11.76 1.75 2.34
C ALA A 56 -12.51 2.67 1.37
N ARG A 57 -12.99 3.82 1.84
CA ARG A 57 -13.64 4.84 0.99
C ARG A 57 -12.69 5.44 -0.04
N GLN A 58 -11.42 5.65 0.31
CA GLN A 58 -10.41 6.11 -0.64
C GLN A 58 -10.19 5.07 -1.73
N ALA A 59 -9.95 3.80 -1.37
CA ALA A 59 -9.75 2.72 -2.34
C ALA A 59 -10.97 2.57 -3.29
N CYS A 60 -12.18 2.62 -2.74
CA CYS A 60 -13.42 2.61 -3.51
C CYS A 60 -13.52 3.79 -4.48
N ALA A 61 -13.13 5.00 -4.06
CA ALA A 61 -13.15 6.19 -4.92
C ALA A 61 -12.09 6.14 -6.04
N LEU A 62 -11.02 5.36 -5.85
CA LEU A 62 -9.98 5.16 -6.85
C LEU A 62 -10.29 4.00 -7.81
N ASP A 63 -11.29 3.17 -7.49
CA ASP A 63 -11.62 1.92 -8.19
C ASP A 63 -10.43 0.95 -8.25
N VAL A 64 -9.75 0.78 -7.12
CA VAL A 64 -8.59 -0.11 -6.99
C VAL A 64 -8.79 -1.04 -5.79
N PRO A 65 -8.53 -2.36 -5.94
CA PRO A 65 -8.54 -3.30 -4.82
C PRO A 65 -7.62 -2.85 -3.68
N LEU A 66 -8.13 -2.87 -2.45
CA LEU A 66 -7.35 -2.64 -1.24
C LEU A 66 -6.99 -3.97 -0.60
N VAL A 67 -5.70 -4.15 -0.31
CA VAL A 67 -5.18 -5.28 0.44
C VAL A 67 -4.57 -4.77 1.74
N GLU A 68 -5.12 -5.22 2.85
CA GLU A 68 -4.71 -4.77 4.17
C GLU A 68 -3.75 -5.77 4.83
N VAL A 69 -2.66 -5.26 5.38
CA VAL A 69 -1.75 -6.02 6.24
C VAL A 69 -2.12 -5.70 7.69
N GLU A 70 -2.94 -6.55 8.28
CA GLU A 70 -3.33 -6.39 9.68
C GLU A 70 -2.18 -6.77 10.62
N ILE A 71 -1.81 -5.84 11.51
CA ILE A 71 -0.76 -6.01 12.52
C ILE A 71 -1.30 -5.70 13.92
N PRO A 72 -0.73 -6.31 14.98
CA PRO A 72 -1.08 -5.96 16.35
C PRO A 72 -0.56 -4.57 16.73
N ALA A 73 -1.13 -3.98 17.79
CA ALA A 73 -0.74 -2.67 18.30
C ALA A 73 0.70 -2.62 18.80
N THR A 74 1.16 -3.71 19.43
CA THR A 74 2.57 -3.94 19.74
C THR A 74 3.11 -4.97 18.76
N CYS A 75 3.61 -4.48 17.62
CA CYS A 75 4.14 -5.31 16.56
C CYS A 75 5.66 -5.35 16.62
N SER A 76 6.25 -6.54 16.78
CA SER A 76 7.68 -6.73 16.51
C SER A 76 7.91 -6.77 15.01
N ASN A 77 9.16 -6.52 14.58
CA ASN A 77 9.50 -6.60 13.17
C ASN A 77 9.28 -8.01 12.59
N ASP A 78 9.60 -9.07 13.34
CA ASP A 78 9.38 -10.45 12.90
C ASP A 78 7.90 -10.73 12.60
N VAL A 79 6.99 -10.22 13.45
CA VAL A 79 5.55 -10.36 13.23
C VAL A 79 5.11 -9.54 12.02
N TYR A 80 5.61 -8.31 11.88
CA TYR A 80 5.34 -7.48 10.70
C TYR A 80 5.76 -8.17 9.41
N GLU A 81 6.99 -8.68 9.33
CA GLU A 81 7.52 -9.39 8.16
C GLU A 81 6.71 -10.65 7.84
N GLN A 82 6.34 -11.42 8.86
CA GLN A 82 5.47 -12.59 8.69
C GLN A 82 4.12 -12.21 8.10
N ARG A 83 3.45 -11.17 8.64
CA ARG A 83 2.13 -10.71 8.16
C ARG A 83 2.21 -10.15 6.75
N MET A 84 3.21 -9.32 6.48
CA MET A 84 3.48 -8.77 5.15
C MET A 84 3.72 -9.89 4.13
N GLY A 85 4.57 -10.86 4.46
CA GLY A 85 4.87 -12.00 3.60
C GLY A 85 3.63 -12.87 3.29
N GLN A 86 2.77 -13.09 4.28
CA GLN A 86 1.50 -13.80 4.07
C GLN A 86 0.58 -13.09 3.07
N VAL A 87 0.50 -11.75 3.15
CA VAL A 87 -0.33 -10.93 2.28
C VAL A 87 0.26 -10.83 0.87
N LEU A 88 1.57 -10.64 0.74
CA LEU A 88 2.27 -10.63 -0.56
C LEU A 88 2.14 -11.96 -1.32
N ALA A 89 1.97 -13.08 -0.62
CA ALA A 89 1.77 -14.39 -1.23
C ALA A 89 0.34 -14.63 -1.77
N GLN A 90 -0.58 -13.68 -1.60
CA GLN A 90 -1.99 -13.80 -1.99
C GLN A 90 -2.31 -12.91 -3.19
N SER A 91 -3.25 -13.31 -4.05
CA SER A 91 -3.74 -12.44 -5.13
C SER A 91 -4.51 -11.24 -4.54
N PRO A 92 -4.46 -10.06 -5.18
CA PRO A 92 -3.74 -9.75 -6.43
C PRO A 92 -2.22 -9.55 -6.26
N LEU A 93 -1.71 -9.39 -5.03
CA LEU A 93 -0.31 -9.03 -4.79
C LEU A 93 0.70 -10.09 -5.25
N ARG A 94 0.32 -11.37 -5.24
CA ARG A 94 1.14 -12.46 -5.77
C ARG A 94 1.51 -12.27 -7.26
N GLU A 95 0.67 -11.57 -8.01
CA GLU A 95 0.83 -11.31 -9.44
C GLU A 95 1.62 -10.02 -9.69
N ALA A 96 1.67 -9.12 -8.70
CA ALA A 96 2.45 -7.91 -8.76
C ALA A 96 3.95 -8.23 -8.77
N ARG A 97 4.67 -7.70 -9.77
CA ARG A 97 6.14 -7.84 -9.87
C ARG A 97 6.88 -6.71 -9.18
N THR A 98 6.19 -5.60 -8.93
CA THR A 98 6.75 -4.40 -8.32
C THR A 98 5.78 -3.83 -7.30
N ILE A 99 6.34 -3.19 -6.27
CA ILE A 99 5.59 -2.35 -5.35
C ILE A 99 6.13 -0.92 -5.51
N ALA A 100 5.25 -0.01 -5.89
CA ALA A 100 5.54 1.41 -5.95
C ALA A 100 5.39 2.06 -4.58
N PHE A 101 6.21 3.06 -4.31
CA PHE A 101 6.17 3.86 -3.09
C PHE A 101 6.16 5.34 -3.45
N GLY A 102 5.39 6.13 -2.70
CA GLY A 102 5.30 7.59 -2.85
C GLY A 102 6.31 8.37 -2.02
N ASP A 103 7.39 7.72 -1.57
CA ASP A 103 8.37 8.35 -0.68
C ASP A 103 9.13 9.48 -1.39
N LEU A 104 9.29 10.58 -0.66
CA LEU A 104 10.09 11.73 -1.07
C LEU A 104 11.38 11.73 -0.24
N PHE A 105 12.50 12.12 -0.84
CA PHE A 105 13.82 12.20 -0.17
C PHE A 105 14.36 10.85 0.34
N LEU A 106 14.40 9.86 -0.54
CA LEU A 106 14.78 8.46 -0.25
C LEU A 106 16.28 8.14 -0.22
N ALA A 107 17.17 9.12 -0.43
CA ALA A 107 18.59 8.85 -0.62
C ALA A 107 19.18 8.05 0.55
N ASP A 108 18.83 8.41 1.78
CA ASP A 108 19.34 7.75 2.99
C ASP A 108 18.67 6.39 3.29
N ILE A 109 17.50 6.13 2.69
CA ILE A 109 16.74 4.86 2.87
C ILE A 109 17.16 3.81 1.83
N ARG A 110 17.60 4.25 0.65
CA ARG A 110 18.01 3.37 -0.46
C ARG A 110 19.52 3.06 -0.51
N ALA A 111 20.32 3.71 0.34
CA ALA A 111 21.78 3.60 0.36
C ALA A 111 22.28 2.22 0.82
#